data_AF-A0A0F3KGM6-F1
#
_entry.id   AF-A0A0F3KGM6-F1
#
_cell.length_a   1.000
_cell.length_b   1.000
_cell.length_c   1.000
_cell.angle_alpha   90.00
_cell.angle_beta   90.00
_cell.angle_gamma   90.00
#
_symmetry.space_group_name_H-M   'P 1'
#
loop_
_entity.id
_entity.type
_entity.pdbx_description
1 polymer ?
#
loop_
_entity_poly.entity_id
_entity_poly.type
_entity_poly.pdbx_seq_one_letter_code
_entity_poly.pdbx_strand_id
1 'polypeptide(L)'
;MLAQYVHPAPGALYRIVSHGHRWRALRDNEELARYDSAEDAVRGLRELEPTARLPRRLGDWRFLPAAALAHLSPPTAAAMARLASAA
;
A
#
# COMPACT_ATOMS: atom_id res chain seq x y z
N MET A 1 -3.09 -9.51 -10.39
CA MET A 1 -2.81 -9.64 -8.95
C MET A 1 -1.78 -8.58 -8.59
N LEU A 2 -2.09 -7.67 -7.66
CA LEU A 2 -1.33 -6.42 -7.47
C LEU A 2 -0.27 -6.61 -6.39
N ALA A 3 1.01 -6.44 -6.73
CA ALA A 3 2.06 -6.30 -5.72
C ALA A 3 1.97 -4.88 -5.12
N GLN A 4 2.28 -4.73 -3.83
CA GLN A 4 2.30 -3.40 -3.22
C GLN A 4 3.48 -3.20 -2.28
N TYR A 5 3.98 -1.96 -2.25
CA TYR A 5 4.87 -1.47 -1.21
C TYR A 5 4.09 -0.57 -0.27
N VAL A 6 4.32 -0.70 1.03
CA VAL A 6 3.59 0.03 2.06
C VAL A 6 4.56 0.70 3.01
N HIS A 7 4.27 1.94 3.37
CA HIS A 7 4.99 2.65 4.42
C HIS A 7 4.00 3.38 5.34
N PRO A 8 3.92 3.02 6.63
CA PRO A 8 3.16 3.81 7.61
C PRO A 8 3.97 5.07 7.98
N ALA A 9 3.35 6.23 7.88
CA ALA A 9 3.91 7.48 8.38
C ALA A 9 2.97 8.08 9.44
N PRO A 10 3.45 9.05 10.26
CA PRO A 10 2.57 9.75 11.19
C PRO A 10 1.38 10.39 10.45
N GLY A 11 0.16 9.95 10.77
CA GLY A 11 -1.07 10.53 10.26
C GLY A 11 -1.60 10.00 8.92
N ALA A 12 -0.89 9.10 8.23
CA ALA A 12 -1.39 8.45 7.00
C ALA A 12 -0.63 7.17 6.63
N LEU A 13 -1.29 6.30 5.86
CA LEU A 13 -0.68 5.13 5.25
C LEU A 13 -0.32 5.41 3.78
N TYR A 14 0.95 5.25 3.39
CA TYR A 14 1.36 5.42 2.01
C TYR A 14 1.50 4.06 1.32
N ARG A 15 1.01 3.97 0.08
CA ARG A 15 1.03 2.73 -0.71
C ARG A 15 1.49 3.01 -2.14
N ILE A 16 2.30 2.11 -2.66
CA ILE A 16 2.70 2.06 -4.06
C ILE A 16 2.20 0.73 -4.60
N VAL A 17 1.16 0.75 -5.43
CA VAL A 17 0.43 -0.44 -5.87
C VAL A 17 0.66 -0.67 -7.35
N SER A 18 1.18 -1.83 -7.72
CA SER A 18 1.30 -2.25 -9.11
C SER A 18 -0.09 -2.48 -9.69
N HIS A 19 -0.42 -1.86 -10.82
CA HIS A 19 -1.69 -2.02 -11.52
C HIS A 19 -1.49 -2.05 -13.04
N GLY A 20 -1.45 -3.27 -13.60
CA GLY A 20 -1.10 -3.47 -15.01
C GLY A 20 0.34 -3.03 -15.27
N HIS A 21 0.55 -2.16 -16.25
CA HIS A 21 1.87 -1.62 -16.60
C HIS A 21 2.27 -0.37 -15.82
N ARG A 22 1.44 0.09 -14.87
CA ARG A 22 1.69 1.33 -14.11
C ARG A 22 1.64 1.09 -12.62
N TRP A 23 2.25 1.99 -11.88
CA TRP A 23 2.27 2.03 -10.42
C TRP A 23 1.43 3.21 -9.93
N ARG A 24 0.54 2.95 -8.98
CA ARG A 24 -0.30 3.97 -8.36
C ARG A 24 0.30 4.36 -7.02
N ALA A 25 0.45 5.65 -6.79
CA ALA A 25 0.82 6.22 -5.50
C ALA A 25 -0.45 6.61 -4.74
N LEU A 26 -0.61 6.10 -3.52
CA LEU A 26 -1.76 6.37 -2.68
C LEU A 26 -1.34 6.90 -1.31
N ARG A 27 -2.17 7.81 -0.79
CA ARG A 27 -2.24 8.19 0.63
C ARG A 27 -3.58 7.72 1.17
N ASP A 28 -3.55 6.87 2.18
CA ASP A 28 -4.71 6.13 2.64
C ASP A 28 -5.44 5.51 1.44
N ASN A 29 -6.67 5.94 1.16
CA ASN A 29 -7.48 5.48 0.03
C ASN A 29 -7.50 6.44 -1.17
N GLU A 30 -6.81 7.57 -1.09
CA GLU A 30 -6.71 8.56 -2.16
C GLU A 30 -5.54 8.23 -3.08
N GLU A 31 -5.78 8.18 -4.39
CA GLU A 31 -4.72 8.08 -5.39
C GLU A 31 -4.20 9.48 -5.70
N LEU A 32 -2.90 9.70 -5.46
CA LEU A 32 -2.27 10.98 -5.70
C LEU A 32 -1.68 11.08 -7.11
N ALA A 33 -1.14 9.97 -7.66
CA ALA A 33 -0.50 9.96 -8.97
C ALA A 33 -0.27 8.54 -9.53
N ARG A 34 0.13 8.48 -10.81
CA ARG A 34 0.53 7.26 -11.52
C ARG A 34 1.90 7.39 -12.14
N TYR A 35 2.65 6.30 -12.13
CA TYR A 35 4.04 6.23 -12.57
C TYR A 35 4.28 4.95 -13.37
N ASP A 36 5.40 4.91 -14.09
CA ASP A 36 5.76 3.76 -14.91
C ASP A 36 6.65 2.76 -14.13
N SER A 37 7.28 3.20 -13.02
CA SER A 37 8.06 2.37 -12.11
C SER A 37 7.66 2.60 -10.63
N ALA A 38 8.02 1.65 -9.76
CA ALA A 38 7.80 1.79 -8.32
C ALA A 38 8.74 2.84 -7.70
N GLU A 39 9.96 2.93 -8.22
CA GLU A 39 10.98 3.89 -7.85
C GLU A 39 10.53 5.34 -8.14
N ASP A 40 9.92 5.57 -9.31
CA ASP A 40 9.33 6.86 -9.64
C ASP A 40 8.16 7.20 -8.73
N ALA A 41 7.36 6.20 -8.34
CA ALA A 41 6.28 6.41 -7.38
C ALA A 41 6.79 6.80 -5.99
N VAL A 42 7.92 6.23 -5.53
CA VAL A 42 8.59 6.67 -4.28
C VAL A 42 9.04 8.12 -4.40
N ARG A 43 9.72 8.47 -5.51
CA ARG A 43 10.19 9.84 -5.74
C ARG A 43 9.03 10.83 -5.77
N GLY A 44 7.99 10.52 -6.53
CA GLY A 44 6.80 11.36 -6.67
C GLY A 44 6.03 11.53 -5.37
N LEU A 45 5.84 10.47 -4.57
CA LEU A 45 5.23 10.59 -3.24
C LEU A 45 6.02 11.52 -2.32
N ARG A 46 7.35 11.49 -2.37
CA ARG A 46 8.20 12.39 -1.58
C ARG A 46 8.12 13.85 -2.02
N GLU A 47 7.87 14.09 -3.31
CA GLU A 47 7.66 15.43 -3.87
C GLU A 47 6.28 15.98 -3.51
N LEU A 48 5.24 15.14 -3.57
CA LEU A 48 3.86 15.49 -3.24
C LEU A 48 3.63 15.66 -1.74
N GLU A 49 4.32 14.86 -0.92
CA GLU A 49 4.13 14.78 0.53
C GLU A 49 5.45 14.99 1.28
N PRO A 50 6.07 16.19 1.17
CA PRO A 50 7.41 16.45 1.71
C PRO A 50 7.47 16.40 3.24
N THR A 51 6.36 16.69 3.92
CA THR A 51 6.24 16.69 5.38
C THR A 51 6.17 15.27 5.97
N ALA A 52 5.79 14.27 5.17
CA ALA A 52 5.64 12.88 5.61
C ALA A 52 6.97 12.14 5.78
N ARG A 53 8.10 12.71 5.31
CA ARG A 53 9.47 12.16 5.45
C ARG A 53 9.60 10.71 4.97
N LEU A 54 8.96 10.37 3.86
CA LEU A 54 8.94 9.01 3.33
C LEU A 54 10.35 8.50 2.94
N PRO A 55 10.61 7.18 3.08
CA PRO A 55 11.89 6.59 2.73
C PRO A 55 12.24 6.79 1.26
N ARG A 56 13.52 7.00 0.99
CA ARG A 56 14.04 7.25 -0.37
C ARG A 56 14.17 5.98 -1.20
N ARG A 57 14.47 4.84 -0.56
CA ARG A 57 14.73 3.57 -1.24
C ARG A 57 13.50 2.68 -1.12
N LEU A 58 13.12 2.05 -2.22
CA LEU A 58 12.00 1.13 -2.26
C LEU A 58 12.19 -0.06 -1.31
N GLY A 59 13.44 -0.51 -1.10
CA GLY A 59 13.77 -1.58 -0.15
C GLY A 59 13.48 -1.25 1.33
N ASP A 60 13.30 0.03 1.67
CA ASP A 60 12.92 0.46 3.02
C ASP A 60 11.39 0.43 3.21
N TRP A 61 10.63 0.14 2.15
CA TRP A 61 9.19 -0.04 2.21
C TRP A 61 8.86 -1.51 2.46
N ARG A 62 7.77 -1.76 3.18
CA ARG A 62 7.29 -3.12 3.37
C ARG A 62 6.69 -3.62 2.05
N PHE A 63 7.35 -4.60 1.44
CA PHE A 63 6.81 -5.30 0.28
C PHE A 63 5.73 -6.30 0.70
N LEU A 64 4.56 -6.18 0.11
CA LEU A 64 3.55 -7.23 0.11
C LEU A 64 3.48 -7.78 -1.31
N PRO A 65 3.88 -9.05 -1.52
CA PRO A 65 3.71 -9.67 -2.81
C PRO A 65 2.23 -9.65 -3.17
N ALA A 66 1.92 -9.73 -4.45
CA ALA A 66 0.56 -10.02 -4.84
C ALA A 66 0.20 -11.35 -4.16
N ALA A 67 -0.62 -11.30 -3.11
CA ALA A 67 -1.14 -12.49 -2.49
C ALA A 67 -2.19 -13.06 -3.44
N ALA A 68 -2.01 -14.32 -3.85
CA ALA A 68 -3.09 -15.00 -4.52
C ALA A 68 -4.18 -15.12 -3.47
N LEU A 69 -5.25 -14.36 -3.64
CA LEU A 69 -6.51 -14.58 -2.92
C LEU A 69 -6.98 -16.05 -3.05
N ALA A 70 -6.32 -16.87 -3.87
CA ALA A 70 -6.50 -18.30 -4.01
C ALA A 70 -6.08 -19.15 -2.78
N HIS A 71 -5.27 -18.66 -1.82
CA HIS A 71 -4.77 -19.50 -0.72
C HIS A 71 -5.12 -19.03 0.69
N LEU A 72 -5.81 -17.90 0.83
CA LEU A 72 -6.29 -17.49 2.15
C LEU A 72 -7.54 -18.30 2.48
N SER A 73 -7.45 -19.13 3.53
CA SER A 73 -8.64 -19.75 4.10
C SER A 73 -9.65 -18.65 4.43
N PRO A 74 -10.94 -18.85 4.13
CA PRO A 74 -11.96 -17.87 4.47
C PRO A 74 -11.90 -17.52 5.95
N PRO A 75 -12.20 -16.26 6.33
CA PRO A 75 -12.18 -15.83 7.72
C PRO A 75 -13.07 -16.76 8.55
N THR A 76 -12.52 -17.28 9.66
CA THR A 76 -13.26 -18.20 10.52
C THR A 76 -14.45 -17.49 11.16
N ALA A 77 -15.49 -18.25 11.51
CA ALA A 77 -16.66 -17.72 12.21
C ALA A 77 -16.27 -16.94 13.50
N ALA A 78 -15.21 -17.37 14.19
CA ALA A 78 -14.69 -16.69 15.37
C ALA A 78 -13.99 -15.35 15.05
N ALA A 79 -13.38 -15.19 13.88
CA ALA A 79 -12.85 -13.91 13.43
C ALA A 79 -13.99 -12.94 13.07
N MET A 80 -15.04 -13.45 12.42
CA MET A 80 -16.24 -12.69 12.08
C MET A 80 -16.99 -12.20 13.33
N ALA A 81 -17.15 -13.06 14.34
CA ALA A 81 -17.82 -12.70 15.59
C ALA A 81 -17.10 -11.58 16.36
N ARG A 82 -15.76 -11.59 16.40
CA ARG A 82 -14.96 -10.55 17.06
C ARG A 82 -15.04 -9.21 16.34
N LEU A 83 -15.09 -9.22 15.01
CA LEU A 83 -15.30 -8.00 14.22
C LEU A 83 -16.69 -7.42 14.48
N ALA A 84 -17.73 -8.26 14.55
CA ALA A 84 -19.10 -7.83 14.81
C ALA A 84 -19.29 -7.26 16.23
N SER A 85 -18.52 -7.75 17.22
CA SER A 85 -18.57 -7.25 18.61
C SER A 85 -17.76 -5.97 18.86
N ALA A 86 -17.05 -5.47 17.84
CA ALA A 86 -16.21 -4.27 17.94
C ALA A 86 -16.90 -3.00 17.40
N ALA A 87 -18.19 -3.09 17.04
CA ALA A 87 -19.03 -2.01 16.52
C ALA A 87 -20.02 -1.49 17.57
#